data_AF-A0A526YH47-F1
#
_entry.id   AF-A0A526YH47-F1
#
_cell.length_a   1.000
_cell.length_b   1.000
_cell.length_c   1.000
_cell.angle_alpha   90.00
_cell.angle_beta   90.00
_cell.angle_gamma   90.00
#
_symmetry.space_group_name_H-M   'P 1'
#
loop_
_entity.id
_entity.type
_entity.pdbx_description
1 polymer ?
#
loop_
_entity_poly.entity_id
_entity_poly.type
_entity_poly.pdbx_seq_one_letter_code
_entity_poly.pdbx_strand_id
1 'polypeptide(L)'
;AAACAAAALLAGAMFTWSYYDNSNAIAAQAGQFEALQAPLTAAAASPASVEQPAIDSALYAMAEVANARTAPPSSAQDLLGPSASAELLRAQADTYDHALRNVLEPHMVALLEATMWRQIRDPDFMLGALKTYRMMTGLSQMDADYVQSWWVNDLPEFAPAAPFPTADAEEHQLAAIRRMTVDDSYISADQALVAEALKTVCTISLPARAYRQLLADPAVAGLKE
;
A
#
# COMPACT_ATOMS: atom_id res chain seq x y z
N ALA A 1 2.13 55.73 -19.82
CA ALA A 1 3.29 55.04 -20.42
C ALA A 1 4.26 54.52 -19.36
N ALA A 2 4.88 55.36 -18.51
CA ALA A 2 5.84 54.94 -17.50
C ALA A 2 5.30 53.91 -16.47
N ALA A 3 4.06 54.07 -16.01
CA ALA A 3 3.42 53.11 -15.10
C ALA A 3 3.20 51.72 -15.73
N CYS A 4 2.87 51.67 -17.02
CA CYS A 4 2.69 50.41 -17.75
C CYS A 4 4.04 49.69 -17.98
N ALA A 5 5.10 50.45 -18.24
CA ALA A 5 6.45 49.89 -18.37
C ALA A 5 6.96 49.33 -17.03
N ALA A 6 6.72 50.03 -15.92
CA ALA A 6 7.07 49.54 -14.58
C ALA A 6 6.28 48.27 -14.20
N ALA A 7 4.98 48.22 -14.51
CA ALA A 7 4.16 47.04 -14.28
C ALA A 7 4.62 45.83 -15.10
N ALA A 8 5.02 46.04 -16.37
CA ALA A 8 5.53 44.97 -17.23
C ALA A 8 6.87 44.41 -16.74
N LEU A 9 7.77 45.27 -16.23
CA LEU A 9 9.05 44.84 -15.66
C LEU A 9 8.86 44.07 -14.34
N LEU A 10 7.93 44.51 -13.49
CA LEU A 10 7.59 43.79 -12.26
C LEU A 10 6.96 42.43 -12.56
N ALA A 11 6.03 42.36 -13.51
CA ALA A 11 5.44 41.09 -13.95
C ALA A 11 6.49 40.15 -14.57
N GLY A 12 7.42 40.69 -15.37
CA GLY A 12 8.53 39.92 -15.94
C GLY A 12 9.49 39.38 -14.86
N ALA A 13 9.81 40.18 -13.84
CA ALA A 13 10.65 39.76 -12.72
C ALA A 13 9.98 38.72 -11.83
N MET A 14 8.67 38.85 -11.57
CA MET A 14 7.89 37.85 -10.84
C MET A 14 7.81 36.54 -11.62
N PHE A 15 7.62 36.61 -12.94
CA PHE A 15 7.57 35.44 -13.80
C PHE A 15 8.92 34.69 -13.87
N THR A 16 10.03 35.40 -14.09
CA THR A 16 11.35 34.75 -14.15
C THR A 16 11.73 34.13 -12.81
N TRP A 17 11.39 34.79 -11.71
CA TRP A 17 11.69 34.24 -10.39
C TRP A 17 10.84 33.01 -10.06
N SER A 18 9.53 33.04 -10.35
CA SER A 18 8.65 31.87 -10.20
C SER A 18 9.11 30.70 -11.09
N TYR A 19 9.59 30.96 -12.31
CA TYR A 19 10.18 29.93 -13.16
C TYR A 19 11.41 29.27 -12.54
N TYR A 20 12.35 30.06 -11.99
CA TYR A 20 13.55 29.50 -11.35
C TYR A 20 13.22 28.72 -10.08
N ASP A 21 12.30 29.21 -9.25
CA ASP A 21 11.88 28.51 -8.03
C ASP A 21 11.24 27.16 -8.36
N ASN A 22 10.37 27.14 -9.37
CA ASN A 22 9.73 25.93 -9.86
C ASN A 22 10.72 24.93 -10.48
N SER A 23 11.67 25.41 -11.30
CA SER A 23 12.75 24.56 -11.83
C SER A 23 13.66 23.99 -10.75
N ASN A 24 13.96 24.76 -9.70
CA ASN A 24 14.74 24.28 -8.57
C ASN A 24 13.98 23.21 -7.78
N ALA A 25 12.67 23.38 -7.57
CA ALA A 25 11.83 22.38 -6.91
C ALA A 25 11.76 21.06 -7.71
N ILE A 26 11.66 21.13 -9.05
CA ILE A 26 11.72 19.96 -9.93
C ILE A 26 13.09 19.28 -9.85
N ALA A 27 14.18 20.05 -9.91
CA ALA A 27 15.53 19.51 -9.80
C ALA A 27 15.78 18.84 -8.44
N ALA A 28 15.28 19.43 -7.35
CA ALA A 28 15.34 18.85 -6.02
C ALA A 28 14.55 17.53 -5.94
N GLN A 29 13.33 17.48 -6.50
CA GLN A 29 12.53 16.26 -6.55
C GLN A 29 13.21 15.16 -7.39
N ALA A 30 13.82 15.50 -8.51
CA ALA A 30 14.57 14.55 -9.34
C ALA A 30 15.75 13.94 -8.56
N GLY A 31 16.49 14.75 -7.79
CA GLY A 31 17.55 14.26 -6.92
C GLY A 31 17.05 13.32 -5.82
N GLN A 32 15.87 13.57 -5.26
CA GLN A 32 15.25 12.65 -4.28
C GLN A 32 14.89 11.30 -4.92
N PHE A 33 14.33 11.31 -6.15
CA PHE A 33 14.02 10.07 -6.86
C PHE A 33 15.27 9.28 -7.28
N GLU A 34 16.35 9.96 -7.66
CA GLU A 34 17.63 9.30 -7.94
C GLU A 34 18.19 8.64 -6.67
N ALA A 35 18.10 9.31 -5.52
CA ALA A 35 18.50 8.74 -4.24
C ALA A 35 17.65 7.51 -3.83
N LEU A 36 16.37 7.49 -4.20
CA LEU A 36 15.45 6.35 -3.98
C LEU A 36 15.74 5.14 -4.88
N GLN A 37 16.48 5.30 -5.98
CA GLN A 37 16.69 4.22 -6.93
C GLN A 37 17.47 3.05 -6.32
N ALA A 38 18.51 3.34 -5.53
CA ALA A 38 19.31 2.33 -4.84
C ALA A 38 18.50 1.53 -3.79
N PRO A 39 17.78 2.14 -2.82
CA PRO A 39 17.00 1.40 -1.84
C PRO A 39 15.83 0.64 -2.47
N LEU A 40 15.15 1.20 -3.47
CA LEU A 40 14.07 0.49 -4.17
C LEU A 40 14.57 -0.70 -4.98
N THR A 41 15.73 -0.57 -5.64
CA THR A 41 16.37 -1.68 -6.34
C THR A 41 16.82 -2.77 -5.35
N ALA A 42 17.37 -2.38 -4.20
CA ALA A 42 17.77 -3.33 -3.16
C ALA A 42 16.55 -4.06 -2.56
N ALA A 43 15.45 -3.36 -2.31
CA ALA A 43 14.20 -3.95 -1.82
C ALA A 43 13.58 -4.88 -2.87
N ALA A 44 13.55 -4.48 -4.15
CA ALA A 44 13.08 -5.33 -5.24
C ALA A 44 13.99 -6.55 -5.50
N ALA A 45 15.30 -6.42 -5.20
CA ALA A 45 16.26 -7.53 -5.29
C ALA A 45 16.16 -8.52 -4.13
N SER A 46 15.41 -8.20 -3.07
CA SER A 46 15.01 -9.15 -2.04
C SER A 46 13.70 -9.82 -2.49
N PRO A 47 13.73 -11.05 -3.03
CA PRO A 47 12.53 -11.66 -3.54
C PRO A 47 11.59 -11.97 -2.38
N ALA A 48 10.35 -11.49 -2.50
CA ALA A 48 9.26 -11.94 -1.65
C ALA A 48 9.13 -13.46 -1.81
N SER A 49 9.41 -14.20 -0.75
CA SER A 49 9.35 -15.66 -0.73
C SER A 49 8.56 -16.14 0.48
N VAL A 50 7.91 -17.29 0.33
CA VAL A 50 7.18 -17.93 1.44
C VAL A 50 8.13 -18.26 2.60
N GLU A 51 9.38 -18.63 2.29
CA GLU A 51 10.39 -18.96 3.28
C GLU A 51 10.91 -17.73 4.04
N GLN A 52 11.02 -16.58 3.36
CA GLN A 52 11.48 -15.31 3.91
C GLN A 52 10.61 -14.16 3.37
N PRO A 53 9.43 -13.92 3.97
CA PRO A 53 8.52 -12.90 3.48
C PRO A 53 9.03 -11.46 3.69
N ALA A 54 10.09 -11.27 4.50
CA ALA A 54 10.90 -10.05 4.65
C ALA A 54 10.14 -8.70 4.52
N ILE A 55 8.96 -8.59 5.13
CA ILE A 55 8.09 -7.41 4.98
C ILE A 55 8.74 -6.14 5.53
N ASP A 56 9.63 -6.27 6.51
CA ASP A 56 10.33 -5.15 7.14
C ASP A 56 11.15 -4.32 6.14
N SER A 57 11.86 -4.97 5.20
CA SER A 57 12.62 -4.26 4.16
C SER A 57 11.72 -3.53 3.17
N ALA A 58 10.56 -4.10 2.85
CA ALA A 58 9.57 -3.44 2.00
C ALA A 58 8.96 -2.22 2.71
N LEU A 59 8.61 -2.36 3.99
CA LEU A 59 8.07 -1.26 4.80
C LEU A 59 9.09 -0.13 5.00
N TYR A 60 10.36 -0.48 5.22
CA TYR A 60 11.44 0.51 5.27
C TYR A 60 11.56 1.28 3.95
N ALA A 61 11.54 0.58 2.81
CA ALA A 61 11.56 1.22 1.50
C ALA A 61 10.34 2.14 1.27
N MET A 62 9.15 1.75 1.77
CA MET A 62 7.96 2.60 1.69
C MET A 62 8.10 3.88 2.53
N ALA A 63 8.67 3.78 3.73
CA ALA A 63 8.95 4.94 4.57
C ALA A 63 9.92 5.91 3.88
N GLU A 64 10.97 5.41 3.23
CA GLU A 64 11.89 6.24 2.45
C GLU A 64 11.18 6.96 1.29
N VAL A 65 10.31 6.27 0.54
CA VAL A 65 9.50 6.89 -0.53
C VAL A 65 8.54 7.95 0.02
N ALA A 66 7.91 7.68 1.16
CA ALA A 66 7.02 8.63 1.81
C ALA A 66 7.76 9.88 2.31
N ASN A 67 9.00 9.73 2.78
CA ASN A 67 9.85 10.82 3.25
C ASN A 67 10.51 11.61 2.11
N ALA A 68 10.71 10.99 0.94
CA ALA A 68 11.31 11.60 -0.26
C ALA A 68 10.33 12.51 -1.02
N ARG A 69 9.74 13.48 -0.31
CA ARG A 69 8.79 14.46 -0.87
C ARG A 69 9.37 15.86 -0.81
N THR A 70 9.42 16.52 -1.96
CA THR A 70 9.70 17.96 -2.02
C THR A 70 8.40 18.71 -1.80
N ALA A 71 8.38 19.62 -0.82
CA ALA A 71 7.22 20.48 -0.61
C ALA A 71 6.97 21.33 -1.87
N PRO A 72 5.74 21.40 -2.39
CA PRO A 72 5.45 22.24 -3.54
C PRO A 72 5.71 23.72 -3.19
N PRO A 73 6.19 24.52 -4.15
CA PRO A 73 6.33 25.95 -3.96
C PRO A 73 4.94 26.55 -3.63
N SER A 74 4.87 27.29 -2.52
CA SER A 74 3.60 27.75 -1.90
C SER A 74 3.56 29.27 -1.70
N SER A 75 4.44 30.00 -2.37
CA SER A 75 4.56 31.44 -2.19
C SER A 75 3.50 32.21 -2.97
N ALA A 76 3.10 33.40 -2.49
CA ALA A 76 1.99 34.18 -3.08
C ALA A 76 2.22 34.54 -4.57
N GLN A 77 3.48 34.57 -5.00
CA GLN A 77 3.91 34.83 -6.37
C GLN A 77 3.79 33.59 -7.29
N ASP A 78 3.78 32.37 -6.76
CA ASP A 78 3.55 31.13 -7.53
C ASP A 78 2.09 30.97 -7.95
N LEU A 79 1.18 31.75 -7.34
CA LEU A 79 -0.24 31.82 -7.72
C LEU A 79 -0.48 32.63 -9.01
N LEU A 80 0.48 33.46 -9.41
CA LEU A 80 0.37 34.35 -10.58
C LEU A 80 1.09 33.80 -11.83
N GLY A 81 1.77 32.66 -11.72
CA GLY A 81 2.49 31.97 -12.80
C GLY A 81 2.11 30.48 -12.93
N PRO A 82 2.62 29.77 -13.95
CA PRO A 82 2.44 28.33 -14.07
C PRO A 82 3.21 27.60 -12.97
N SER A 83 2.51 27.07 -11.97
CA SER A 83 3.12 26.27 -10.90
C SER A 83 3.27 24.80 -11.32
N ALA A 84 4.40 24.15 -10.98
CA ALA A 84 4.54 22.69 -11.11
C ALA A 84 4.11 21.95 -9.83
N SER A 85 3.40 22.60 -8.92
CA SER A 85 2.87 21.97 -7.70
C SER A 85 2.05 20.72 -8.01
N ALA A 86 1.15 20.81 -9.00
CA ALA A 86 0.31 19.69 -9.44
C ALA A 86 1.12 18.54 -10.07
N GLU A 87 2.17 18.86 -10.84
CA GLU A 87 3.04 17.87 -11.47
C GLU A 87 3.94 17.16 -10.44
N LEU A 88 4.49 17.91 -9.48
CA LEU A 88 5.27 17.36 -8.37
C LEU A 88 4.42 16.43 -7.49
N LEU A 89 3.20 16.85 -7.13
CA LEU A 89 2.28 16.02 -6.35
C LEU A 89 1.89 14.76 -7.11
N ARG A 90 1.65 14.86 -8.42
CA ARG A 90 1.35 13.71 -9.27
C ARG A 90 2.52 12.74 -9.35
N ALA A 91 3.74 13.25 -9.59
CA ALA A 91 4.94 12.41 -9.65
C ALA A 91 5.24 11.70 -8.32
N GLN A 92 5.00 12.38 -7.18
CA GLN A 92 5.12 11.78 -5.85
C GLN A 92 4.08 10.66 -5.66
N ALA A 93 2.81 10.90 -6.03
CA ALA A 93 1.76 9.90 -5.96
C ALA A 93 2.07 8.68 -6.86
N ASP A 94 2.44 8.92 -8.12
CA ASP A 94 2.79 7.86 -9.07
C ASP A 94 3.98 7.00 -8.57
N THR A 95 5.00 7.65 -7.98
CA THR A 95 6.16 6.94 -7.41
C THR A 95 5.76 6.09 -6.21
N TYR A 96 4.92 6.64 -5.32
CA TYR A 96 4.42 5.93 -4.15
C TYR A 96 3.56 4.72 -4.56
N ASP A 97 2.63 4.90 -5.50
CA ASP A 97 1.79 3.82 -6.01
C ASP A 97 2.61 2.73 -6.72
N HIS A 98 3.65 3.12 -7.46
CA HIS A 98 4.57 2.18 -8.07
C HIS A 98 5.37 1.39 -7.02
N ALA A 99 5.78 2.02 -5.92
CA ALA A 99 6.47 1.36 -4.83
C ALA A 99 5.54 0.40 -4.07
N LEU A 100 4.29 0.79 -3.80
CA LEU A 100 3.28 -0.10 -3.23
C LEU A 100 3.13 -1.36 -4.09
N ARG A 101 2.91 -1.18 -5.40
CA ARG A 101 2.72 -2.27 -6.36
C ARG A 101 3.87 -3.26 -6.41
N ASN A 102 5.09 -2.74 -6.61
CA ASN A 102 6.21 -3.57 -7.03
C ASN A 102 7.10 -4.01 -5.86
N VAL A 103 6.97 -3.35 -4.70
CA VAL A 103 7.74 -3.67 -3.51
C VAL A 103 6.83 -4.22 -2.42
N LEU A 104 5.82 -3.47 -1.98
CA LEU A 104 5.05 -3.86 -0.79
C LEU A 104 4.07 -5.01 -1.05
N GLU A 105 3.28 -4.94 -2.13
CA GLU A 105 2.25 -5.95 -2.43
C GLU A 105 2.80 -7.38 -2.56
N PRO A 106 3.92 -7.65 -3.25
CA PRO A 106 4.53 -8.98 -3.30
C PRO A 106 4.91 -9.51 -1.91
N HIS A 107 5.45 -8.65 -1.06
CA HIS A 107 5.85 -9.03 0.30
C HIS A 107 4.64 -9.28 1.20
N MET A 108 3.55 -8.52 1.03
CA MET A 108 2.30 -8.78 1.72
C MET A 108 1.72 -10.14 1.31
N VAL A 109 1.64 -10.44 0.01
CA VAL A 109 1.14 -11.75 -0.46
C VAL A 109 2.04 -12.88 0.05
N ALA A 110 3.36 -12.75 -0.03
CA ALA A 110 4.29 -13.75 0.49
C ALA A 110 4.17 -13.95 2.02
N LEU A 111 3.96 -12.88 2.79
CA LEU A 111 3.69 -12.97 4.23
C LEU A 111 2.41 -13.77 4.50
N LEU A 112 1.34 -13.50 3.73
CA LEU A 112 0.09 -14.23 3.84
C LEU A 112 0.27 -15.70 3.50
N GLU A 113 0.95 -16.02 2.40
CA GLU A 113 1.26 -17.39 1.99
C GLU A 113 2.09 -18.14 3.05
N ALA A 114 3.13 -17.50 3.58
CA ALA A 114 3.95 -18.04 4.67
C ALA A 114 3.11 -18.35 5.91
N THR A 115 2.19 -17.45 6.26
CA THR A 115 1.29 -17.63 7.40
C THR A 115 0.29 -18.76 7.14
N MET A 116 -0.29 -18.83 5.93
CA MET A 116 -1.19 -19.90 5.53
C MET A 116 -0.51 -21.28 5.53
N TRP A 117 0.72 -21.40 5.04
CA TRP A 117 1.46 -22.65 5.09
C TRP A 117 1.75 -23.09 6.53
N ARG A 118 2.09 -22.15 7.42
CA ARG A 118 2.30 -22.45 8.85
C ARG A 118 1.02 -22.90 9.54
N GLN A 119 -0.09 -22.24 9.23
CA GLN A 119 -1.41 -22.52 9.80
C GLN A 119 -2.26 -23.42 8.91
N ILE A 120 -1.64 -24.25 8.06
CA ILE A 120 -2.35 -25.04 7.05
C ILE A 120 -3.33 -26.04 7.66
N ARG A 121 -3.17 -26.36 8.96
CA ARG A 121 -4.01 -27.30 9.71
C ARG A 121 -5.07 -26.62 10.56
N ASP A 122 -5.03 -25.30 10.70
CA ASP A 122 -6.01 -24.51 11.43
C ASP A 122 -7.12 -24.08 10.47
N PRO A 123 -8.30 -24.73 10.52
CA PRO A 123 -9.34 -24.42 9.58
C PRO A 123 -10.09 -23.12 9.91
N ASP A 124 -9.98 -22.63 11.14
CA ASP A 124 -10.64 -21.40 11.59
C ASP A 124 -9.89 -20.19 11.02
N PHE A 125 -8.57 -20.20 11.13
CA PHE A 125 -7.70 -19.24 10.44
C PHE A 125 -7.82 -19.34 8.92
N MET A 126 -7.79 -20.56 8.37
CA MET A 126 -7.75 -20.77 6.93
C MET A 126 -8.98 -20.23 6.19
N LEU A 127 -10.15 -20.18 6.82
CA LEU A 127 -11.36 -19.63 6.21
C LEU A 127 -11.19 -18.13 5.88
N GLY A 128 -10.72 -17.35 6.86
CA GLY A 128 -10.46 -15.92 6.69
C GLY A 128 -9.29 -15.69 5.75
N ALA A 129 -8.19 -16.40 5.96
CA ALA A 129 -6.97 -16.28 5.16
C ALA A 129 -7.20 -16.62 3.68
N LEU A 130 -7.91 -17.71 3.38
CA LEU A 130 -8.21 -18.09 2.00
C LEU A 130 -9.13 -17.08 1.31
N LYS A 131 -10.12 -16.52 2.02
CA LYS A 131 -10.99 -15.47 1.46
C LYS A 131 -10.16 -14.23 1.11
N THR A 132 -9.34 -13.74 2.04
CA THR A 132 -8.45 -12.60 1.83
C THR A 132 -7.45 -12.86 0.70
N TYR A 133 -6.78 -14.01 0.70
CA TYR A 133 -5.80 -14.40 -0.30
C TYR A 133 -6.39 -14.43 -1.72
N ARG A 134 -7.59 -14.98 -1.88
CA ARG A 134 -8.27 -15.01 -3.17
C ARG A 134 -8.63 -13.61 -3.68
N MET A 135 -8.93 -12.67 -2.79
CA MET A 135 -9.19 -11.28 -3.17
C MET A 135 -7.90 -10.57 -3.59
N MET A 136 -6.82 -10.73 -2.83
CA MET A 136 -5.51 -10.08 -3.10
C MET A 136 -4.79 -10.64 -4.34
N THR A 137 -5.14 -11.86 -4.78
CA THR A 137 -4.55 -12.50 -5.97
C THR A 137 -5.48 -12.48 -7.19
N GLY A 138 -6.60 -11.76 -7.12
CA GLY A 138 -7.55 -11.63 -8.23
C GLY A 138 -8.38 -12.89 -8.54
N LEU A 139 -8.34 -13.91 -7.67
CA LEU A 139 -9.19 -15.11 -7.78
C LEU A 139 -10.65 -14.87 -7.33
N SER A 140 -10.94 -13.70 -6.77
CA SER A 140 -12.26 -13.24 -6.34
C SER A 140 -12.34 -11.72 -6.41
N GLN A 141 -13.55 -11.15 -6.47
CA GLN A 141 -13.73 -9.71 -6.38
C GLN A 141 -13.25 -9.18 -5.02
N MET A 142 -12.51 -8.09 -5.06
CA MET A 142 -11.93 -7.45 -3.89
C MET A 142 -12.99 -6.73 -3.06
N ASP A 143 -13.14 -7.14 -1.80
CA ASP A 143 -13.87 -6.40 -0.76
C ASP A 143 -12.83 -5.75 0.15
N ALA A 144 -12.55 -4.47 -0.10
CA ALA A 144 -11.47 -3.75 0.57
C ALA A 144 -11.71 -3.60 2.08
N ASP A 145 -12.96 -3.42 2.50
CA ASP A 145 -13.29 -3.21 3.92
C ASP A 145 -13.09 -4.51 4.70
N TYR A 146 -13.54 -5.63 4.12
CA TYR A 146 -13.28 -6.95 4.69
C TYR A 146 -11.78 -7.26 4.77
N VAL A 147 -11.04 -7.06 3.66
CA VAL A 147 -9.59 -7.36 3.61
C VAL A 147 -8.83 -6.49 4.59
N GLN A 148 -9.08 -5.18 4.65
CA GLN A 148 -8.44 -4.27 5.61
C GLN A 148 -8.73 -4.68 7.05
N SER A 149 -9.99 -4.96 7.39
CA SER A 149 -10.37 -5.38 8.75
C SER A 149 -9.69 -6.68 9.15
N TRP A 150 -9.72 -7.69 8.27
CA TRP A 150 -9.10 -8.98 8.57
C TRP A 150 -7.57 -8.87 8.67
N TRP A 151 -6.96 -8.08 7.79
CA TRP A 151 -5.51 -7.87 7.75
C TRP A 151 -4.98 -7.22 9.04
N VAL A 152 -5.73 -6.27 9.60
CA VAL A 152 -5.33 -5.58 10.84
C VAL A 152 -5.69 -6.37 12.10
N ASN A 153 -6.86 -7.01 12.12
CA ASN A 153 -7.38 -7.58 13.37
C ASN A 153 -7.08 -9.08 13.53
N ASP A 154 -7.07 -9.85 12.45
CA ASP A 154 -6.97 -11.31 12.52
C ASP A 154 -5.56 -11.82 12.16
N LEU A 155 -4.92 -11.28 11.11
CA LEU A 155 -3.60 -11.72 10.66
C LEU A 155 -2.50 -11.67 11.76
N PRO A 156 -2.38 -10.61 12.59
CA PRO A 156 -1.26 -10.48 13.53
C PRO A 156 -1.18 -11.59 14.59
N GLU A 157 -2.30 -12.22 14.92
CA GLU A 157 -2.34 -13.33 15.88
C GLU A 157 -1.58 -14.58 15.38
N PHE A 158 -1.53 -14.75 14.05
CA PHE A 158 -0.98 -15.96 13.42
C PHE A 158 0.34 -15.73 12.68
N ALA A 159 0.64 -14.47 12.36
CA ALA A 159 1.78 -14.09 11.55
C ALA A 159 3.12 -14.53 12.18
N PRO A 160 4.10 -14.96 11.37
CA PRO A 160 5.40 -15.44 11.85
C PRO A 160 6.25 -14.34 12.49
N ALA A 161 5.96 -13.07 12.15
CA ALA A 161 6.57 -11.86 12.68
C ALA A 161 5.46 -10.80 12.79
N ALA A 162 5.70 -9.76 13.60
CA ALA A 162 4.75 -8.67 13.72
C ALA A 162 4.55 -7.99 12.34
N PRO A 163 3.34 -8.02 11.76
CA PRO A 163 3.11 -7.46 10.42
C PRO A 163 3.23 -5.92 10.42
N PHE A 164 3.08 -5.27 11.58
CA PHE A 164 3.15 -3.82 11.74
C PHE A 164 4.23 -3.45 12.78
N PRO A 165 5.52 -3.49 12.40
CA PRO A 165 6.62 -3.18 13.32
C PRO A 165 6.74 -1.68 13.64
N THR A 166 6.17 -0.81 12.80
CA THR A 166 6.22 0.66 12.94
C THR A 166 4.81 1.25 12.89
N ALA A 167 4.65 2.49 13.36
CA ALA A 167 3.36 3.19 13.33
C ALA A 167 2.82 3.39 11.90
N ASP A 168 3.72 3.66 10.94
CA ASP A 168 3.33 3.94 9.55
C ASP A 168 3.16 2.65 8.71
N ALA A 169 3.60 1.49 9.24
CA ALA A 169 3.52 0.23 8.52
C ALA A 169 2.08 -0.18 8.19
N GLU A 170 1.16 0.05 9.13
CA GLU A 170 -0.26 -0.20 8.93
C GLU A 170 -0.81 0.69 7.80
N GLU A 171 -0.48 1.99 7.81
CA GLU A 171 -0.94 2.93 6.79
C GLU A 171 -0.50 2.51 5.39
N HIS A 172 0.78 2.13 5.22
CA HIS A 172 1.32 1.68 3.93
C HIS A 172 0.63 0.40 3.44
N GLN A 173 0.39 -0.57 4.33
CA GLN A 173 -0.27 -1.83 3.95
C GLN A 173 -1.74 -1.64 3.61
N LEU A 174 -2.45 -0.79 4.36
CA LEU A 174 -3.83 -0.43 4.03
C LEU A 174 -3.91 0.36 2.71
N ALA A 175 -2.91 1.20 2.41
CA ALA A 175 -2.81 1.88 1.12
C ALA A 175 -2.61 0.89 -0.05
N ALA A 176 -1.76 -0.12 0.12
CA ALA A 176 -1.60 -1.20 -0.85
C ALA A 176 -2.91 -1.96 -1.09
N ILE A 177 -3.63 -2.33 -0.02
CA ILE A 177 -4.93 -3.02 -0.14
C ILE A 177 -5.95 -2.17 -0.91
N ARG A 178 -6.03 -0.85 -0.63
CA ARG A 178 -6.89 0.05 -1.38
C ARG A 178 -6.46 0.19 -2.84
N ARG A 179 -5.16 0.18 -3.13
CA ARG A 179 -4.66 0.25 -4.51
C ARG A 179 -5.09 -0.97 -5.32
N MET A 180 -5.04 -2.16 -4.74
CA MET A 180 -5.46 -3.41 -5.40
C MET A 180 -6.93 -3.39 -5.86
N THR A 181 -7.79 -2.49 -5.37
CA THR A 181 -9.18 -2.38 -5.85
C THR A 181 -9.31 -1.63 -7.18
N VAL A 182 -8.28 -0.86 -7.56
CA VAL A 182 -8.32 0.07 -8.70
C VAL A 182 -7.59 -0.51 -9.91
N ASP A 183 -6.53 -1.30 -9.69
CA ASP A 183 -5.66 -1.86 -10.73
C ASP A 183 -5.65 -3.39 -10.62
N ASP A 184 -6.13 -4.08 -11.65
CA ASP A 184 -6.24 -5.55 -11.72
C ASP A 184 -4.90 -6.26 -11.99
N SER A 185 -3.76 -5.63 -11.69
CA SER A 185 -2.42 -6.20 -11.85
C SER A 185 -1.99 -7.06 -10.65
N TYR A 186 -2.78 -8.09 -10.35
CA TYR A 186 -2.56 -8.97 -9.21
C TYR A 186 -1.32 -9.87 -9.33
N ILE A 187 -0.80 -10.26 -8.17
CA ILE A 187 0.22 -11.30 -8.04
C ILE A 187 -0.41 -12.67 -8.30
N SER A 188 0.29 -13.53 -9.05
CA SER A 188 -0.18 -14.88 -9.36
C SER A 188 -0.28 -15.74 -8.10
N ALA A 189 -1.45 -16.36 -7.89
CA ALA A 189 -1.66 -17.24 -6.75
C ALA A 189 -0.90 -18.57 -6.85
N ASP A 190 -0.40 -19.06 -5.71
CA ASP A 190 0.03 -20.43 -5.50
C ASP A 190 -1.18 -21.38 -5.47
N GLN A 191 -1.38 -22.07 -6.58
CA GLN A 191 -2.49 -23.02 -6.75
C GLN A 191 -2.37 -24.23 -5.80
N ALA A 192 -1.17 -24.62 -5.39
CA ALA A 192 -0.98 -25.72 -4.44
C ALA A 192 -1.45 -25.31 -3.04
N LEU A 193 -1.13 -24.09 -2.62
CA LEU A 193 -1.63 -23.52 -1.36
C LEU A 193 -3.16 -23.43 -1.35
N VAL A 194 -3.76 -22.90 -2.42
CA VAL A 194 -5.23 -22.79 -2.53
C VAL A 194 -5.89 -24.16 -2.42
N ALA A 195 -5.34 -25.18 -3.11
CA ALA A 195 -5.89 -26.53 -3.06
C ALA A 195 -5.79 -27.14 -1.66
N GLU A 196 -4.69 -26.94 -0.95
CA GLU A 196 -4.51 -27.47 0.40
C GLU A 196 -5.39 -26.72 1.42
N ALA A 197 -5.43 -25.39 1.34
CA ALA A 197 -6.32 -24.54 2.15
C ALA A 197 -7.79 -24.96 2.03
N LEU A 198 -8.26 -25.28 0.82
CA LEU A 198 -9.62 -25.76 0.59
C LEU A 198 -9.86 -27.11 1.29
N LYS A 199 -8.90 -28.04 1.30
CA LYS A 199 -9.05 -29.31 2.03
C LYS A 199 -9.23 -29.05 3.52
N THR A 200 -8.41 -28.18 4.08
CA THR A 200 -8.47 -27.80 5.50
C THR A 200 -9.81 -27.15 5.86
N VAL A 201 -10.28 -26.18 5.09
CA VAL A 201 -11.59 -25.54 5.34
C VAL A 201 -12.74 -26.55 5.21
N CYS A 202 -12.62 -27.55 4.34
CA CYS A 202 -13.60 -28.62 4.20
C CYS A 202 -13.67 -29.57 5.41
N THR A 203 -12.68 -29.55 6.32
CA THR A 203 -12.73 -30.35 7.56
C THR A 203 -13.70 -29.78 8.59
N ILE A 204 -14.07 -28.48 8.50
CA ILE A 204 -15.08 -27.89 9.39
C ILE A 204 -16.46 -28.40 8.98
N SER A 205 -17.16 -29.01 9.93
CA SER A 205 -18.56 -29.40 9.75
C SER A 205 -19.44 -28.17 9.45
N LEU A 206 -20.35 -28.30 8.49
CA LEU A 206 -21.31 -27.24 8.12
C LEU A 206 -22.03 -26.62 9.34
N PRO A 207 -22.43 -27.39 10.38
CA PRO A 207 -23.04 -26.83 11.60
C PRO A 207 -22.12 -25.89 12.38
N ALA A 208 -20.83 -26.21 12.49
CA ALA A 208 -19.86 -25.37 13.20
C ALA A 208 -19.59 -24.04 12.47
N ARG A 209 -19.70 -24.03 11.14
CA ARG A 209 -19.66 -22.80 10.33
C ARG A 209 -20.91 -21.95 10.54
N ALA A 210 -22.10 -22.55 10.47
CA ALA A 210 -23.36 -21.84 10.68
C ALA A 210 -23.46 -21.22 12.08
N TYR A 211 -23.01 -21.94 13.12
CA TYR A 211 -22.97 -21.43 14.49
C TYR A 211 -22.06 -20.20 14.63
N ARG A 212 -20.89 -20.23 13.99
CA ARG A 212 -19.95 -19.09 14.01
C ARG A 212 -20.45 -17.89 13.23
N GLN A 213 -21.11 -18.12 12.10
CA GLN A 213 -21.75 -17.04 11.35
C GLN A 213 -22.89 -16.41 12.15
N LEU A 214 -23.60 -17.19 12.97
CA LEU A 214 -24.56 -16.66 13.94
C LEU A 214 -23.87 -15.79 15.01
N LEU A 215 -22.77 -16.23 15.60
CA LEU A 215 -22.05 -15.47 16.64
C LEU A 215 -21.41 -14.18 16.12
N ALA A 216 -20.99 -14.16 14.85
CA ALA A 216 -20.45 -12.96 14.20
C ALA A 216 -21.54 -11.95 13.81
N ASP A 217 -22.82 -12.33 13.87
CA ASP A 217 -23.94 -11.41 13.64
C ASP A 217 -24.12 -10.50 14.87
N PRO A 218 -23.97 -9.17 14.73
CA PRO A 218 -24.15 -8.24 15.84
C PRO A 218 -25.56 -8.31 16.48
N ALA A 219 -26.59 -8.78 15.75
CA ALA A 219 -27.92 -9.00 16.30
C ALA A 219 -27.98 -10.17 17.30
N VAL A 220 -27.08 -11.14 17.19
CA VAL A 220 -27.00 -12.33 18.05
C VAL A 220 -25.97 -12.11 19.17
N ALA A 221 -24.84 -11.47 18.88
CA ALA A 221 -23.80 -11.15 19.88
C ALA A 221 -24.31 -10.24 21.02
N GLY A 222 -25.41 -9.51 20.81
CA GLY A 222 -26.08 -8.68 21.81
C GLY A 222 -27.09 -9.39 22.72
N LEU A 223 -27.39 -10.67 22.48
CA LEU A 223 -28.31 -11.44 23.33
C LEU A 223 -27.56 -11.92 24.58
N LYS A 224 -27.85 -11.28 25.73
CA LYS A 224 -27.46 -11.81 27.05
C LYS A 224 -28.18 -13.14 27.31
N GLU A 225 -27.46 -14.09 27.91
CA GLU A 225 -28.01 -15.36 28.43
C GLU A 225 -29.29 -15.18 29.26
#